data_AF-J2PU67-F1
#
_entry.id   AF-J2PU67-F1
#
_cell.length_a   1.000
_cell.length_b   1.000
_cell.length_c   1.000
_cell.angle_alpha   90.00
_cell.angle_beta   90.00
_cell.angle_gamma   90.00
#
_symmetry.space_group_name_H-M   'P 1'
#
loop_
_entity.id
_entity.type
_entity.pdbx_description
1 polymer ?
#
loop_
_entity_poly.entity_id
_entity_poly.type
_entity_poly.pdbx_seq_one_letter_code
_entity_poly.pdbx_strand_id
1 'polypeptide(L)'
;MATAFLLALALLAQDAPVSTAPTASAPPPRTTPAATPPTDDYGYVGWCYGALGGYADLYEKVMPEVTRIEKAFPGPGGVAAALKEYPLMRDQARSDLKLYRAAITAAEKASPRPIAEYGAAAIKKGRSVWGGSDQVDKARLAQVWMSWSPPSDCETRAKTLETKSNLFGQALNYNVKKDQTPAEATPAMPAPEAAPAEAPAMEAPVAETPAPAPDAPKPAAPKPAVVKTKTKPALPAIGAKPAAMPLAQKGEIVIDPNDPKPCAGSLTPAKRGGKNVLICKAD
;
A
#
# COMPACT_ATOMS: atom_id res chain seq x y z
N MET A 1 12.18 56.97 -47.09
CA MET A 1 10.78 56.52 -47.29
C MET A 1 10.57 55.31 -46.40
N ALA A 2 10.11 55.55 -45.17
CA ALA A 2 10.03 54.57 -44.10
C ALA A 2 8.68 54.72 -43.41
N THR A 3 7.62 54.19 -44.01
CA THR A 3 6.26 54.19 -43.42
C THR A 3 5.34 53.34 -44.31
N ALA A 4 5.45 52.01 -44.25
CA ALA A 4 4.43 51.13 -44.86
C ALA A 4 4.37 49.69 -44.30
N PHE A 5 5.27 49.26 -43.41
CA PHE A 5 5.32 47.86 -42.95
C PHE A 5 4.94 47.64 -41.47
N LEU A 6 4.46 48.66 -40.76
CA LEU A 6 4.11 48.56 -39.33
C LEU A 6 2.60 48.57 -39.02
N LEU A 7 1.72 48.40 -40.02
CA LEU A 7 0.26 48.40 -39.81
C LEU A 7 -0.43 47.05 -40.01
N ALA A 8 0.30 45.96 -40.28
CA ALA A 8 -0.29 44.63 -40.49
C ALA A 8 -0.28 43.70 -39.26
N LEU A 9 0.23 44.14 -38.09
CA LEU A 9 0.29 43.32 -36.86
C LEU A 9 -0.66 43.79 -35.74
N ALA A 10 -1.65 44.65 -36.04
CA ALA A 10 -2.55 45.23 -35.05
C ALA A 10 -4.02 44.77 -35.15
N LEU A 11 -4.32 43.69 -35.88
CA LEU A 11 -5.70 43.22 -36.11
C LEU A 11 -5.95 41.73 -35.78
N LEU A 12 -5.37 41.22 -34.69
CA LEU A 12 -5.83 39.95 -34.07
C LEU A 12 -6.31 40.11 -32.62
N ALA A 13 -6.58 41.34 -32.18
CA ALA A 13 -7.39 41.57 -30.98
C ALA A 13 -8.89 41.53 -31.34
N GLN A 14 -9.39 40.35 -31.71
CA GLN A 14 -10.83 40.09 -31.70
C GLN A 14 -11.20 39.40 -30.37
N ASP A 15 -11.87 40.23 -29.58
CA ASP A 15 -12.61 39.98 -28.36
C ASP A 15 -13.54 38.76 -28.54
N ALA A 16 -13.19 37.64 -27.91
CA ALA A 16 -14.11 36.55 -27.65
C ALA A 16 -14.56 36.68 -26.19
N PRO A 17 -15.88 36.61 -25.88
CA PRO A 17 -16.35 36.77 -24.51
C PRO A 17 -15.74 35.67 -23.65
N VAL A 18 -14.90 36.08 -22.71
CA VAL A 18 -14.31 35.22 -21.70
C VAL A 18 -15.47 34.69 -20.86
N SER A 19 -15.90 33.46 -21.18
CA SER A 19 -16.78 32.67 -20.35
C SER A 19 -16.15 32.58 -18.95
N THR A 20 -16.77 33.22 -17.96
CA THR A 20 -16.43 33.16 -16.53
C THR A 20 -16.79 31.80 -15.93
N ALA A 21 -16.43 30.71 -16.62
CA ALA A 21 -16.43 29.39 -16.05
C ALA A 21 -15.16 29.25 -15.21
N PRO A 22 -15.24 28.77 -13.96
CA PRO A 22 -14.04 28.57 -13.15
C PRO A 22 -13.16 27.54 -13.86
N THR A 23 -12.01 28.01 -14.36
CA THR A 23 -10.95 27.14 -14.83
C THR A 23 -10.57 26.25 -13.65
N ALA A 24 -10.72 24.93 -13.82
CA ALA A 24 -10.20 23.96 -12.87
C ALA A 24 -8.71 24.23 -12.71
N SER A 25 -8.35 24.89 -11.61
CA SER A 25 -6.95 25.06 -11.23
C SER A 25 -6.34 23.67 -11.17
N ALA A 26 -5.31 23.44 -11.97
CA ALA A 26 -4.48 22.25 -11.84
C ALA A 26 -4.12 22.07 -10.35
N PRO A 27 -4.16 20.83 -9.81
CA PRO A 27 -3.82 20.61 -8.41
C PRO A 27 -2.47 21.27 -8.11
N PRO A 28 -2.36 22.08 -7.04
CA PRO A 28 -1.07 22.67 -6.69
C PRO A 28 -0.04 21.55 -6.54
N PRO A 29 1.23 21.79 -6.94
CA PRO A 29 2.28 20.79 -6.87
C PRO A 29 2.31 20.20 -5.46
N ARG A 30 2.41 18.86 -5.37
CA ARG A 30 2.64 18.18 -4.10
C ARG A 30 3.78 18.93 -3.42
N THR A 31 3.54 19.53 -2.26
CA THR A 31 4.46 20.48 -1.61
C THR A 31 5.74 19.85 -1.07
N THR A 32 5.97 18.57 -1.40
CA THR A 32 7.21 17.85 -1.21
C THR A 32 7.45 16.98 -2.45
N PRO A 33 8.69 16.93 -2.99
CA PRO A 33 9.05 15.89 -3.95
C PRO A 33 8.64 14.56 -3.33
N ALA A 34 7.85 13.76 -4.05
CA ALA A 34 7.52 12.41 -3.59
C ALA A 34 8.84 11.73 -3.24
N ALA A 35 9.01 11.34 -1.98
CA ALA A 35 10.27 10.78 -1.50
C ALA A 35 10.61 9.57 -2.36
N THR A 36 11.50 9.71 -3.34
CA THR A 36 11.70 8.70 -4.37
C THR A 36 12.16 7.40 -3.70
N PRO A 37 11.50 6.26 -3.97
CA PRO A 37 11.89 5.01 -3.35
C PRO A 37 13.32 4.61 -3.77
N PRO A 38 14.08 3.94 -2.90
CA PRO A 38 15.36 3.34 -3.29
C PRO A 38 15.20 2.34 -4.44
N THR A 39 16.24 2.12 -5.25
CA THR A 39 16.13 1.25 -6.42
C THR A 39 16.31 -0.24 -6.10
N ASP A 40 17.03 -0.59 -5.03
CA ASP A 40 17.25 -1.98 -4.61
C ASP A 40 16.03 -2.59 -3.90
N ASP A 41 15.89 -3.91 -3.92
CA ASP A 41 14.72 -4.62 -3.39
C ASP A 41 14.51 -4.36 -1.89
N TYR A 42 15.58 -4.38 -1.10
CA TYR A 42 15.49 -4.23 0.36
C TYR A 42 15.09 -2.80 0.75
N GLY A 43 15.77 -1.80 0.22
CA GLY A 43 15.43 -0.39 0.44
C GLY A 43 14.05 -0.03 -0.11
N TYR A 44 13.65 -0.57 -1.26
CA TYR A 44 12.32 -0.34 -1.83
C TYR A 44 11.21 -0.88 -0.92
N VAL A 45 11.34 -2.13 -0.45
CA VAL A 45 10.35 -2.74 0.46
C VAL A 45 10.30 -1.99 1.79
N GLY A 46 11.46 -1.56 2.32
CA GLY A 46 11.53 -0.66 3.48
C GLY A 46 10.77 0.65 3.27
N TRP A 47 10.95 1.29 2.10
CA TRP A 47 10.20 2.48 1.74
C TRP A 47 8.69 2.22 1.62
N CYS A 48 8.27 1.11 0.98
CA CYS A 48 6.87 0.71 0.90
C CYS A 48 6.26 0.53 2.30
N TYR A 49 7.01 -0.09 3.22
CA TYR A 49 6.59 -0.25 4.62
C TYR A 49 6.35 1.09 5.30
N GLY A 50 7.27 2.05 5.17
CA GLY A 50 7.09 3.38 5.77
C GLY A 50 5.94 4.18 5.16
N ALA A 51 5.79 4.13 3.84
CA ALA A 51 4.76 4.86 3.11
C ALA A 51 3.36 4.31 3.42
N LEU A 52 3.17 2.99 3.32
CA LEU A 52 1.92 2.34 3.67
C LEU A 52 1.64 2.45 5.18
N GLY A 53 2.70 2.39 5.98
CA GLY A 53 2.68 2.41 7.44
C GLY A 53 1.80 3.51 8.01
N GLY A 54 1.85 4.71 7.44
CA GLY A 54 0.83 5.67 7.81
C GLY A 54 0.16 6.45 6.73
N TYR A 55 0.02 5.83 5.57
CA TYR A 55 -1.32 5.80 5.02
C TYR A 55 -2.30 5.17 6.03
N ALA A 56 -1.94 4.04 6.63
CA ALA A 56 -2.79 3.33 7.60
C ALA A 56 -3.01 4.11 8.91
N ASP A 57 -1.97 4.70 9.50
CA ASP A 57 -2.06 5.56 10.70
C ASP A 57 -3.00 6.77 10.51
N LEU A 58 -3.09 7.32 9.30
CA LEU A 58 -3.92 8.50 9.02
C LEU A 58 -5.41 8.18 8.91
N TYR A 59 -5.79 6.90 8.82
CA TYR A 59 -7.15 6.46 8.57
C TYR A 59 -8.18 7.17 9.45
N GLU A 60 -8.06 7.05 10.79
CA GLU A 60 -9.05 7.63 11.71
C GLU A 60 -9.11 9.16 11.62
N LYS A 61 -7.98 9.81 11.29
CA LYS A 61 -7.89 11.27 11.15
C LYS A 61 -8.60 11.78 9.90
N VAL A 62 -8.53 11.05 8.79
CA VAL A 62 -9.08 11.49 7.50
C VAL A 62 -10.52 11.06 7.27
N MET A 63 -10.96 9.94 7.86
CA MET A 63 -12.29 9.36 7.62
C MET A 63 -13.48 10.31 7.83
N PRO A 64 -13.48 11.25 8.79
CA PRO A 64 -14.57 12.23 8.91
C PRO A 64 -14.72 13.11 7.66
N GLU A 65 -13.61 13.58 7.09
CA GLU A 65 -13.60 14.38 5.87
C GLU A 65 -13.87 13.53 4.63
N VAL A 66 -13.32 12.31 4.55
CA VAL A 66 -13.67 11.34 3.49
C VAL A 66 -15.17 11.09 3.46
N THR A 67 -15.79 10.87 4.64
CA THR A 67 -17.24 10.67 4.75
C THR A 67 -18.02 11.88 4.28
N ARG A 68 -17.56 13.10 4.58
CA ARG A 68 -18.18 14.34 4.11
C ARG A 68 -18.06 14.47 2.59
N ILE A 69 -16.89 14.17 2.02
CA ILE A 69 -16.62 14.22 0.58
C ILE A 69 -17.51 13.23 -0.17
N GLU A 70 -17.55 11.96 0.27
CA GLU A 70 -18.38 10.92 -0.36
C GLU A 70 -19.87 11.25 -0.32
N LYS A 71 -20.35 11.88 0.77
CA LYS A 71 -21.74 12.36 0.85
C LYS A 71 -22.04 13.50 -0.11
N ALA A 72 -21.09 14.42 -0.30
CA ALA A 72 -21.25 15.55 -1.20
C ALA A 72 -21.13 15.14 -2.67
N PHE A 73 -20.31 14.13 -2.97
CA PHE A 73 -20.00 13.65 -4.31
C PHE A 73 -20.10 12.13 -4.38
N PRO A 74 -21.32 11.56 -4.34
CA PRO A 74 -21.49 10.12 -4.35
C PRO A 74 -20.97 9.53 -5.66
N GLY A 75 -20.09 8.53 -5.56
CA GLY A 75 -19.67 7.73 -6.71
C GLY A 75 -20.82 6.93 -7.33
N PRO A 76 -20.58 6.24 -8.46
CA PRO A 76 -21.62 5.52 -9.21
C PRO A 76 -22.30 4.39 -8.40
N GLY A 77 -21.61 3.83 -7.39
CA GLY A 77 -22.17 2.85 -6.46
C GLY A 77 -22.87 3.44 -5.23
N GLY A 78 -22.89 4.77 -5.10
CA GLY A 78 -23.42 5.49 -3.94
C GLY A 78 -22.49 5.49 -2.71
N VAL A 79 -22.80 6.37 -1.76
CA VAL A 79 -22.02 6.62 -0.54
C VAL A 79 -21.80 5.35 0.29
N ALA A 80 -22.83 4.51 0.44
CA ALA A 80 -22.75 3.31 1.27
C ALA A 80 -21.76 2.28 0.71
N ALA A 81 -21.66 2.16 -0.61
CA ALA A 81 -20.69 1.27 -1.25
C ALA A 81 -19.26 1.81 -1.07
N ALA A 82 -19.05 3.10 -1.30
CA ALA A 82 -17.75 3.74 -1.13
C ALA A 82 -17.24 3.62 0.32
N LEU A 83 -18.11 3.94 1.30
CA LEU A 83 -17.74 3.88 2.72
C LEU A 83 -17.44 2.46 3.23
N LYS A 84 -17.90 1.43 2.53
CA LYS A 84 -17.58 0.03 2.85
C LYS A 84 -16.16 -0.35 2.42
N GLU A 85 -15.59 0.31 1.42
CA GLU A 85 -14.29 -0.04 0.85
C GLU A 85 -13.13 0.41 1.76
N TYR A 86 -13.21 1.60 2.35
CA TYR A 86 -12.16 2.16 3.20
C TYR A 86 -11.68 1.23 4.34
N PRO A 87 -12.55 0.60 5.15
CA PRO A 87 -12.07 -0.34 6.17
C PRO A 87 -11.39 -1.58 5.57
N LEU A 88 -11.84 -2.06 4.41
CA LEU A 88 -11.20 -3.18 3.71
C LEU A 88 -9.80 -2.80 3.22
N MET A 89 -9.64 -1.61 2.65
CA MET A 89 -8.34 -1.06 2.27
C MET A 89 -7.39 -0.93 3.47
N ARG A 90 -7.90 -0.50 4.64
CA ARG A 90 -7.11 -0.42 5.87
C ARG A 90 -6.65 -1.80 6.33
N ASP A 91 -7.53 -2.79 6.30
CA ASP A 91 -7.21 -4.15 6.73
C ASP A 91 -6.22 -4.81 5.76
N GLN A 92 -6.36 -4.57 4.45
CA GLN A 92 -5.38 -4.95 3.45
C GLN A 92 -4.03 -4.29 3.72
N ALA A 93 -3.99 -2.98 3.95
CA ALA A 93 -2.74 -2.27 4.27
C ALA A 93 -2.04 -2.86 5.51
N ARG A 94 -2.80 -3.23 6.54
CA ARG A 94 -2.26 -3.92 7.73
C ARG A 94 -1.70 -5.31 7.42
N SER A 95 -2.33 -6.04 6.50
CA SER A 95 -1.84 -7.32 6.02
C SER A 95 -0.51 -7.15 5.28
N ASP A 96 -0.45 -6.20 4.34
CA ASP A 96 0.75 -5.92 3.54
C ASP A 96 1.92 -5.45 4.41
N LEU A 97 1.66 -4.66 5.46
CA LEU A 97 2.69 -4.28 6.43
C LEU A 97 3.32 -5.49 7.12
N LYS A 98 2.55 -6.56 7.39
CA LYS A 98 3.12 -7.80 7.96
C LYS A 98 4.03 -8.49 6.95
N LEU A 99 3.60 -8.58 5.69
CA LEU A 99 4.39 -9.13 4.60
C LEU A 99 5.72 -8.37 4.43
N TYR A 100 5.67 -7.05 4.36
CA TYR A 100 6.86 -6.21 4.19
C TYR A 100 7.82 -6.35 5.38
N ARG A 101 7.29 -6.39 6.60
CA ARG A 101 8.09 -6.62 7.81
C ARG A 101 8.78 -7.99 7.77
N ALA A 102 8.07 -9.03 7.35
CA ALA A 102 8.64 -10.37 7.21
C ALA A 102 9.78 -10.38 6.19
N ALA A 103 9.59 -9.77 5.02
CA ALA A 103 10.61 -9.64 3.98
C ALA A 103 11.86 -8.89 4.46
N ILE A 104 11.69 -7.74 5.14
CA ILE A 104 12.79 -6.95 5.71
C ILE A 104 13.56 -7.76 6.74
N THR A 105 12.85 -8.42 7.67
CA THR A 105 13.47 -9.23 8.72
C THR A 105 14.23 -10.43 8.14
N ALA A 106 13.66 -11.09 7.13
CA ALA A 106 14.32 -12.19 6.44
C ALA A 106 15.61 -11.73 5.76
N ALA A 107 15.57 -10.57 5.08
CA ALA A 107 16.73 -9.98 4.42
C ALA A 107 17.84 -9.61 5.41
N GLU A 108 17.49 -8.99 6.53
CA GLU A 108 18.43 -8.66 7.60
C GLU A 108 19.11 -9.90 8.18
N LYS A 109 18.34 -10.97 8.42
CA LYS A 109 18.87 -12.23 8.94
C LYS A 109 19.76 -12.97 7.93
N ALA A 110 19.46 -12.85 6.65
CA ALA A 110 20.21 -13.48 5.57
C ALA A 110 21.46 -12.69 5.15
N SER A 111 21.60 -11.45 5.62
CA SER A 111 22.71 -10.58 5.23
C SER A 111 23.98 -10.90 6.04
N PRO A 112 25.16 -11.03 5.39
CA PRO A 112 26.44 -11.16 6.08
C PRO A 112 26.91 -9.85 6.73
N ARG A 113 26.26 -8.72 6.41
CA ARG A 113 26.54 -7.40 6.98
C ARG A 113 25.30 -6.86 7.70
N PRO A 114 25.45 -6.05 8.77
CA PRO A 114 24.31 -5.38 9.37
C PRO A 114 23.74 -4.34 8.38
N ILE A 115 22.54 -4.60 7.87
CA ILE A 115 21.83 -3.72 6.91
C ILE A 115 20.62 -3.01 7.53
N ALA A 116 20.30 -3.29 8.79
CA ALA A 116 19.11 -2.76 9.47
C ALA A 116 19.06 -1.22 9.50
N GLU A 117 20.19 -0.54 9.66
CA GLU A 117 20.25 0.94 9.62
C GLU A 117 19.83 1.50 8.25
N TYR A 118 20.22 0.82 7.17
CA TYR A 118 19.78 1.20 5.83
C TYR A 118 18.27 0.97 5.64
N GLY A 119 17.75 -0.16 6.14
CA GLY A 119 16.31 -0.44 6.14
C GLY A 119 15.52 0.60 6.93
N ALA A 120 15.99 0.98 8.12
CA ALA A 120 15.38 2.01 8.95
C ALA A 120 15.36 3.38 8.24
N ALA A 121 16.45 3.75 7.56
CA ALA A 121 16.49 4.97 6.75
C ALA A 121 15.49 4.94 5.59
N ALA A 122 15.35 3.80 4.91
CA ALA A 122 14.37 3.62 3.85
C ALA A 122 12.93 3.69 4.37
N ILE A 123 12.63 3.08 5.52
CA ILE A 123 11.34 3.18 6.21
C ILE A 123 11.04 4.63 6.56
N LYS A 124 11.99 5.36 7.15
CA LYS A 124 11.83 6.78 7.46
C LYS A 124 11.54 7.61 6.20
N LYS A 125 12.24 7.32 5.11
CA LYS A 125 12.00 7.96 3.81
C LYS A 125 10.61 7.66 3.28
N GLY A 126 10.14 6.42 3.37
CA GLY A 126 8.76 6.04 3.02
C GLY A 126 7.73 6.80 3.86
N ARG A 127 7.95 6.87 5.17
CA ARG A 127 7.07 7.58 6.11
C ARG A 127 6.93 9.06 5.76
N SER A 128 7.99 9.67 5.23
CA SER A 128 8.01 11.08 4.83
C SER A 128 7.05 11.44 3.68
N VAL A 129 6.51 10.45 2.94
CA VAL A 129 5.40 10.66 1.99
C VAL A 129 4.20 11.35 2.67
N TRP A 130 4.02 11.10 3.96
CA TRP A 130 2.96 11.68 4.79
C TRP A 130 3.48 12.70 5.80
N GLY A 131 4.74 13.10 5.65
CA GLY A 131 5.35 14.17 6.44
C GLY A 131 4.56 15.46 6.28
N GLY A 132 4.36 16.19 7.39
CA GLY A 132 3.59 17.43 7.37
C GLY A 132 2.06 17.24 7.29
N SER A 133 1.54 16.02 7.44
CA SER A 133 0.09 15.76 7.47
C SER A 133 -0.67 16.50 8.58
N ASP A 134 0.02 16.99 9.62
CA ASP A 134 -0.56 17.86 10.66
C ASP A 134 -0.63 19.34 10.27
N GLN A 135 0.10 19.74 9.23
CA GLN A 135 0.22 21.13 8.78
C GLN A 135 -0.65 21.44 7.56
N VAL A 136 -1.22 20.42 6.91
CA VAL A 136 -2.19 20.58 5.81
C VAL A 136 -3.61 20.63 6.35
N ASP A 137 -4.49 21.36 5.64
CA ASP A 137 -5.90 21.39 5.97
C ASP A 137 -6.53 19.99 5.83
N LYS A 138 -7.57 19.73 6.64
CA LYS A 138 -8.18 18.40 6.75
C LYS A 138 -8.80 17.92 5.44
N ALA A 139 -9.43 18.83 4.68
CA ALA A 139 -10.07 18.49 3.42
C ALA A 139 -9.03 18.10 2.36
N ARG A 140 -7.93 18.84 2.27
CA ARG A 140 -6.80 18.51 1.40
C ARG A 140 -6.12 17.23 1.81
N LEU A 141 -5.89 17.00 3.10
CA LEU A 141 -5.32 15.76 3.59
C LEU A 141 -6.18 14.56 3.18
N ALA A 142 -7.50 14.65 3.35
CA ALA A 142 -8.43 13.59 2.94
C ALA A 142 -8.41 13.36 1.42
N GLN A 143 -8.41 14.42 0.61
CA GLN A 143 -8.30 14.29 -0.85
C GLN A 143 -7.00 13.61 -1.29
N VAL A 144 -5.86 14.03 -0.72
CA VAL A 144 -4.57 13.43 -1.02
C VAL A 144 -4.56 11.96 -0.59
N TRP A 145 -5.06 11.67 0.61
CA TRP A 145 -5.16 10.32 1.13
C TRP A 145 -6.03 9.41 0.24
N MET A 146 -7.23 9.86 -0.16
CA MET A 146 -8.11 9.12 -1.06
C MET A 146 -7.48 8.88 -2.45
N SER A 147 -6.66 9.81 -2.93
CA SER A 147 -6.02 9.72 -4.24
C SER A 147 -4.73 8.89 -4.25
N TRP A 148 -4.22 8.53 -3.08
CA TRP A 148 -2.94 7.84 -2.95
C TRP A 148 -3.13 6.33 -2.97
N SER A 149 -2.20 5.64 -3.64
CA SER A 149 -2.09 4.19 -3.65
C SER A 149 -0.62 3.83 -3.53
N PRO A 150 -0.26 2.74 -2.83
CA PRO A 150 1.09 2.24 -2.86
C PRO A 150 1.48 1.84 -4.30
N PRO A 151 2.78 1.91 -4.66
CA PRO A 151 3.25 1.34 -5.91
C PRO A 151 2.82 -0.12 -6.07
N SER A 152 2.40 -0.49 -7.28
CA SER A 152 1.80 -1.80 -7.58
C SER A 152 2.76 -2.98 -7.42
N ASP A 153 4.07 -2.72 -7.40
CA ASP A 153 5.13 -3.73 -7.29
C ASP A 153 5.63 -3.94 -5.85
N CYS A 154 5.17 -3.15 -4.86
CA CYS A 154 5.59 -3.30 -3.47
C CYS A 154 5.37 -4.74 -2.94
N GLU A 155 4.20 -5.32 -3.21
CA GLU A 155 3.88 -6.70 -2.79
C GLU A 155 4.77 -7.75 -3.49
N THR A 156 4.91 -7.65 -4.81
CA THR A 156 5.71 -8.57 -5.62
C THR A 156 7.18 -8.55 -5.20
N ARG A 157 7.74 -7.36 -4.97
CA ARG A 157 9.13 -7.20 -4.52
C ARG A 157 9.33 -7.71 -3.11
N ALA A 158 8.38 -7.49 -2.20
CA ALA A 158 8.44 -8.04 -0.85
C ALA A 158 8.45 -9.57 -0.83
N LYS A 159 7.53 -10.22 -1.57
CA LYS A 159 7.50 -11.69 -1.70
C LYS A 159 8.79 -12.25 -2.30
N THR A 160 9.30 -11.57 -3.32
CA THR A 160 10.56 -11.94 -3.98
C THR A 160 11.75 -11.81 -3.03
N LEU A 161 11.84 -10.68 -2.30
CA LEU A 161 12.88 -10.41 -1.32
C LEU A 161 12.85 -11.44 -0.20
N GLU A 162 11.68 -11.72 0.37
CA GLU A 162 11.51 -12.73 1.42
C GLU A 162 11.97 -14.11 0.95
N THR A 163 11.51 -14.55 -0.23
CA THR A 163 11.89 -15.85 -0.80
C THR A 163 13.40 -15.97 -1.01
N LYS A 164 14.01 -14.97 -1.66
CA LYS A 164 15.47 -14.93 -1.88
C LYS A 164 16.21 -14.94 -0.54
N SER A 165 15.79 -14.12 0.41
CA SER A 165 16.45 -13.99 1.71
C SER A 165 16.36 -15.27 2.53
N ASN A 166 15.21 -15.95 2.52
CA ASN A 166 15.08 -17.26 3.18
C ASN A 166 16.01 -18.31 2.57
N LEU A 167 16.17 -18.33 1.23
CA LEU A 167 17.09 -19.24 0.55
C LEU A 167 18.55 -18.94 0.92
N PHE A 168 18.96 -17.67 0.87
CA PHE A 168 20.31 -17.26 1.25
C PHE A 168 20.59 -17.52 2.73
N GLY A 169 19.64 -17.21 3.61
CA GLY A 169 19.75 -17.48 5.03
C GLY A 169 19.92 -18.97 5.32
N GLN A 170 19.19 -19.85 4.63
CA GLN A 170 19.37 -21.30 4.76
C GLN A 170 20.76 -21.76 4.27
N ALA A 171 21.22 -21.26 3.13
CA ALA A 171 22.53 -21.60 2.57
C ALA A 171 23.68 -21.17 3.50
N LEU A 172 23.64 -19.94 4.03
CA LEU A 172 24.66 -19.45 4.97
C LEU A 172 24.65 -20.26 6.27
N ASN A 173 23.47 -20.53 6.84
CA ASN A 173 23.35 -21.32 8.06
C ASN A 173 23.73 -22.80 7.88
N TYR A 174 23.53 -23.38 6.69
CA TYR A 174 23.95 -24.74 6.38
C TYR A 174 25.48 -24.87 6.42
N ASN A 175 26.21 -23.91 5.85
CA ASN A 175 27.67 -23.91 5.88
C ASN A 175 28.22 -23.71 7.31
N VAL A 176 27.64 -22.78 8.09
CA VAL A 176 28.04 -22.58 9.49
C VAL A 176 27.81 -23.84 10.35
N LYS A 177 26.72 -24.58 10.13
CA LYS A 177 26.46 -25.85 10.83
C LYS A 177 27.37 -27.00 10.39
N LYS A 178 27.81 -27.01 9.14
CA LYS A 178 28.74 -28.03 8.61
C LYS A 178 30.16 -27.82 9.14
N ASP A 179 30.56 -26.57 9.36
CA ASP A 179 31.85 -26.22 9.96
C ASP A 179 31.87 -26.40 11.48
N GLN A 180 30.70 -26.58 12.12
CA GLN A 180 30.59 -27.09 13.49
C GLN A 180 30.67 -28.62 13.51
N THR A 181 31.84 -29.16 13.13
CA THR A 181 32.24 -30.47 13.64
C THR A 181 32.40 -30.31 15.17
N PRO A 182 31.92 -31.25 16.02
CA PRO A 182 32.07 -31.11 17.46
C PRO A 182 33.53 -30.86 17.79
N ALA A 183 33.83 -29.64 18.26
CA ALA A 183 35.12 -29.34 18.83
C ALA A 183 35.31 -30.33 19.98
N GLU A 184 36.27 -31.21 19.81
CA GLU A 184 36.79 -32.10 20.83
C GLU A 184 36.99 -31.28 22.11
N ALA A 185 36.38 -31.76 23.20
CA ALA A 185 36.38 -31.10 24.48
C ALA A 185 37.82 -30.76 24.89
N THR A 186 38.18 -29.49 24.77
CA THR A 186 39.43 -29.00 25.32
C THR A 186 39.27 -29.03 26.85
N PRO A 187 40.16 -29.69 27.60
CA PRO A 187 40.05 -29.78 29.04
C PRO A 187 39.98 -28.40 29.67
N ALA A 188 38.97 -28.21 30.53
CA ALA A 188 38.79 -27.01 31.32
C ALA A 188 40.07 -26.71 32.12
N MET A 189 40.66 -25.54 31.90
CA MET A 189 41.59 -24.96 32.87
C MET A 189 40.79 -24.50 34.11
N PRO A 190 41.34 -24.69 35.32
CA PRO A 190 40.62 -24.45 36.56
C PRO A 190 40.38 -22.95 36.80
N ALA A 191 39.17 -22.65 37.26
CA ALA A 191 38.76 -21.34 37.75
C ALA A 191 39.55 -20.95 39.02
N PRO A 192 39.90 -19.66 39.20
CA PRO A 192 40.24 -19.14 40.51
C PRO A 192 38.97 -18.88 41.33
N GLU A 193 39.02 -19.39 42.55
CA GLU A 193 38.02 -19.34 43.62
C GLU A 193 37.77 -17.92 44.16
N ALA A 194 36.57 -17.72 44.71
CA ALA A 194 35.98 -16.46 45.14
C ALA A 194 36.37 -16.03 46.57
N ALA A 195 36.26 -14.72 46.86
CA ALA A 195 35.68 -14.12 48.09
C ALA A 195 35.99 -12.60 48.16
N PRO A 196 35.28 -11.77 48.97
CA PRO A 196 33.88 -11.80 49.39
C PRO A 196 33.16 -10.44 49.17
N ALA A 197 31.86 -10.45 49.46
CA ALA A 197 30.90 -9.35 49.35
C ALA A 197 31.12 -8.18 50.33
N GLU A 198 30.78 -6.97 49.89
CA GLU A 198 30.30 -5.87 50.75
C GLU A 198 28.99 -5.31 50.18
N ALA A 199 27.95 -5.33 51.01
CA ALA A 199 26.69 -4.65 50.82
C ALA A 199 26.69 -3.32 51.58
N PRO A 200 25.79 -2.39 51.22
CA PRO A 200 24.93 -1.88 52.29
C PRO A 200 23.44 -1.90 51.95
N ALA A 201 22.72 -2.41 52.96
CA ALA A 201 21.38 -2.09 53.47
C ALA A 201 20.64 -0.91 52.82
N MET A 202 19.42 -1.12 52.30
CA MET A 202 18.10 -1.03 52.97
C MET A 202 17.40 0.28 52.59
N GLU A 203 16.24 0.16 51.95
CA GLU A 203 14.97 0.71 52.48
C GLU A 203 13.80 0.30 51.57
N ALA A 204 12.95 -0.57 52.11
CA ALA A 204 11.52 -0.69 51.82
C ALA A 204 10.86 -0.87 53.19
N PRO A 205 9.65 -0.35 53.45
CA PRO A 205 8.41 -0.95 52.95
C PRO A 205 7.37 0.15 52.59
N VAL A 206 6.20 -0.11 51.99
CA VAL A 206 5.02 -0.75 52.61
C VAL A 206 4.07 -1.25 51.52
N ALA A 207 3.62 -2.49 51.71
CA ALA A 207 2.47 -3.09 51.04
C ALA A 207 1.20 -2.83 51.85
N GLU A 208 0.08 -2.58 51.18
CA GLU A 208 -1.26 -2.81 51.75
C GLU A 208 -2.21 -3.33 50.67
N THR A 209 -2.69 -4.55 50.89
CA THR A 209 -3.86 -5.20 50.27
C THR A 209 -4.49 -5.98 51.44
N PRO A 210 -5.83 -6.00 51.69
CA PRO A 210 -6.76 -6.75 50.84
C PRO A 210 -8.22 -6.25 50.74
N ALA A 211 -8.93 -6.88 49.78
CA ALA A 211 -10.32 -6.71 49.34
C ALA A 211 -11.42 -6.97 50.41
N PRO A 212 -12.71 -6.70 50.11
CA PRO A 212 -13.54 -7.78 49.52
C PRO A 212 -14.59 -7.33 48.47
N ALA A 213 -15.09 -8.31 47.71
CA ALA A 213 -16.29 -8.25 46.84
C ALA A 213 -17.59 -8.16 47.69
N PRO A 214 -18.77 -7.84 47.11
CA PRO A 214 -19.59 -8.92 46.55
C PRO A 214 -20.57 -8.54 45.40
N ASP A 215 -21.02 -9.63 44.75
CA ASP A 215 -22.32 -9.92 44.12
C ASP A 215 -22.81 -9.29 42.80
N ALA A 216 -23.17 -10.21 41.89
CA ALA A 216 -23.90 -10.04 40.64
C ALA A 216 -25.39 -9.78 40.90
N PRO A 217 -26.15 -9.30 39.88
CA PRO A 217 -26.90 -10.28 39.08
C PRO A 217 -27.06 -9.95 37.58
N LYS A 218 -27.18 -11.05 36.84
CA LYS A 218 -27.58 -11.22 35.43
C LYS A 218 -29.04 -10.80 35.20
N PRO A 219 -29.34 -10.15 34.06
CA PRO A 219 -30.42 -10.65 33.18
C PRO A 219 -30.02 -10.56 31.69
N ALA A 220 -30.06 -11.67 30.95
CA ALA A 220 -31.20 -12.14 30.14
C ALA A 220 -31.15 -11.61 28.69
N ALA A 221 -30.84 -12.53 27.78
CA ALA A 221 -30.77 -12.33 26.34
C ALA A 221 -32.18 -12.15 25.72
N PRO A 222 -32.35 -11.26 24.73
CA PRO A 222 -33.43 -11.37 23.77
C PRO A 222 -32.99 -12.19 22.54
N LYS A 223 -33.76 -13.25 22.26
CA LYS A 223 -33.75 -14.00 21.00
C LYS A 223 -34.08 -13.07 19.82
N PRO A 224 -33.43 -13.24 18.67
CA PRO A 224 -34.08 -12.99 17.39
C PRO A 224 -34.45 -14.30 16.69
N ALA A 225 -35.65 -14.27 16.14
CA ALA A 225 -36.32 -15.35 15.47
C ALA A 225 -35.63 -15.80 14.18
N VAL A 226 -35.90 -17.08 13.87
CA VAL A 226 -35.63 -17.78 12.63
C VAL A 226 -36.15 -17.01 11.43
N VAL A 227 -35.27 -16.67 10.48
CA VAL A 227 -35.65 -16.47 9.07
C VAL A 227 -34.87 -17.47 8.23
N LYS A 228 -35.59 -18.46 7.73
CA LYS A 228 -35.15 -19.34 6.64
C LYS A 228 -35.17 -18.52 5.36
N THR A 229 -34.05 -18.42 4.66
CA THR A 229 -34.09 -18.17 3.21
C THR A 229 -33.00 -18.98 2.51
N LYS A 230 -33.53 -19.81 1.63
CA LYS A 230 -32.93 -20.79 0.73
C LYS A 230 -31.92 -20.17 -0.26
N THR A 231 -30.82 -20.91 -0.44
CA THR A 231 -30.13 -21.20 -1.71
C THR A 231 -29.29 -20.10 -2.41
N LYS A 232 -27.96 -20.30 -2.37
CA LYS A 232 -27.05 -20.24 -3.53
C LYS A 232 -26.35 -21.61 -3.62
N PRO A 233 -25.67 -22.04 -4.70
CA PRO A 233 -25.46 -21.42 -6.02
C PRO A 233 -25.73 -22.38 -7.21
N ALA A 234 -26.00 -21.86 -8.41
CA ALA A 234 -25.82 -22.62 -9.65
C ALA A 234 -24.63 -22.04 -10.41
N LEU A 235 -23.51 -22.75 -10.35
CA LEU A 235 -22.39 -22.65 -11.29
C LEU A 235 -22.87 -23.05 -12.68
N PRO A 236 -22.57 -22.31 -13.77
CA PRO A 236 -22.59 -22.91 -15.09
C PRO A 236 -21.45 -23.93 -15.21
N ALA A 237 -21.78 -25.08 -15.80
CA ALA A 237 -20.92 -26.24 -15.95
C ALA A 237 -19.64 -25.95 -16.73
N ILE A 238 -18.55 -26.56 -16.27
CA ILE A 238 -17.31 -26.79 -17.01
C ILE A 238 -17.67 -27.78 -18.12
N GLY A 239 -17.55 -27.38 -19.40
CA GLY A 239 -17.73 -28.30 -20.54
C GLY A 239 -18.45 -27.75 -21.78
N ALA A 240 -18.78 -26.46 -21.87
CA ALA A 240 -19.30 -25.89 -23.11
C ALA A 240 -18.16 -25.69 -24.13
N LYS A 241 -18.26 -26.39 -25.26
CA LYS A 241 -17.38 -26.29 -26.43
C LYS A 241 -17.14 -24.82 -26.81
N PRO A 242 -15.92 -24.41 -27.20
CA PRO A 242 -15.68 -23.04 -27.63
C PRO A 242 -16.52 -22.73 -28.87
N ALA A 243 -17.44 -21.78 -28.72
CA ALA A 243 -18.08 -21.15 -29.85
C ALA A 243 -16.99 -20.51 -30.72
N ALA A 244 -17.10 -20.75 -32.03
CA ALA A 244 -16.17 -20.26 -33.03
C ALA A 244 -15.87 -18.76 -32.82
N MET A 245 -14.59 -18.41 -32.80
CA MET A 245 -14.14 -17.03 -32.75
C MET A 245 -14.69 -16.28 -33.97
N PRO A 246 -15.35 -15.11 -33.81
CA PRO A 246 -15.51 -14.21 -34.94
C PRO A 246 -14.11 -13.72 -35.33
N LEU A 247 -13.65 -14.21 -36.48
CA LEU A 247 -12.47 -13.70 -37.17
C LEU A 247 -12.58 -12.17 -37.26
N ALA A 248 -11.49 -11.49 -36.93
CA ALA A 248 -11.40 -10.04 -37.06
C ALA A 248 -11.87 -9.63 -38.46
N GLN A 249 -12.76 -8.65 -38.55
CA GLN A 249 -13.08 -8.07 -39.84
C GLN A 249 -11.83 -7.36 -40.37
N LYS A 250 -11.61 -7.48 -41.68
CA LYS A 250 -10.41 -7.03 -42.38
C LYS A 250 -10.22 -5.52 -42.12
N GLY A 251 -9.20 -5.16 -41.32
CA GLY A 251 -8.87 -3.77 -40.99
C GLY A 251 -8.90 -3.40 -39.49
N GLU A 252 -9.39 -4.28 -38.61
CA GLU A 252 -9.45 -4.00 -37.17
C GLU A 252 -8.26 -4.58 -36.39
N ILE A 253 -7.53 -3.74 -35.64
CA ILE A 253 -6.44 -4.17 -34.74
C ILE A 253 -6.98 -4.18 -33.30
N VAL A 254 -6.93 -5.33 -32.64
CA VAL A 254 -7.26 -5.43 -31.21
C VAL A 254 -6.03 -5.06 -30.39
N ILE A 255 -6.17 -4.05 -29.54
CA ILE A 255 -5.16 -3.62 -28.58
C ILE A 255 -5.49 -4.26 -27.23
N ASP A 256 -4.57 -5.08 -26.75
CA ASP A 256 -4.62 -5.63 -25.40
C ASP A 256 -4.16 -4.54 -24.42
N PRO A 257 -4.92 -4.27 -23.33
CA PRO A 257 -4.50 -3.35 -22.28
C PRO A 257 -3.15 -3.66 -21.62
N ASN A 258 -2.67 -4.91 -21.73
CA ASN A 258 -1.40 -5.35 -21.15
C ASN A 258 -0.21 -5.29 -22.15
N ASP A 259 -0.47 -5.00 -23.43
CA ASP A 259 0.55 -4.79 -24.47
C ASP A 259 0.06 -3.74 -25.48
N PRO A 260 0.13 -2.44 -25.13
CA PRO A 260 -0.46 -1.38 -25.93
C PRO A 260 0.39 -1.10 -27.18
N LYS A 261 -0.07 -1.60 -28.33
CA LYS A 261 0.48 -1.23 -29.65
C LYS A 261 -0.04 0.13 -30.10
N PRO A 262 0.78 0.95 -30.77
CA PRO A 262 0.35 2.24 -31.30
C PRO A 262 -0.73 2.04 -32.37
N CYS A 263 -1.81 2.81 -32.27
CA CYS A 263 -2.91 2.86 -33.22
C CYS A 263 -2.95 4.22 -33.90
N ALA A 264 -3.03 4.21 -35.23
CA ALA A 264 -3.05 5.43 -36.05
C ALA A 264 -4.47 5.99 -36.30
N GLY A 265 -5.51 5.37 -35.75
CA GLY A 265 -6.92 5.78 -35.92
C GLY A 265 -7.73 5.72 -34.63
N SER A 266 -9.06 5.67 -34.75
CA SER A 266 -9.97 5.78 -33.60
C SER A 266 -10.04 4.49 -32.75
N LEU A 267 -9.97 4.66 -31.42
CA LEU A 267 -10.07 3.57 -30.44
C LEU A 267 -11.50 3.43 -29.92
N THR A 268 -12.06 2.22 -30.06
CA THR A 268 -13.41 1.89 -29.58
C THR A 268 -13.36 0.79 -28.51
N PRO A 269 -13.98 1.00 -27.33
CA PRO A 269 -14.07 -0.05 -26.31
C PRO A 269 -14.91 -1.24 -26.78
N ALA A 270 -14.40 -2.45 -26.58
CA ALA A 270 -15.09 -3.67 -26.92
C ALA A 270 -14.85 -4.78 -25.90
N LYS A 271 -15.64 -5.85 -25.99
CA LYS A 271 -15.51 -7.04 -25.13
C LYS A 271 -15.33 -8.27 -26.00
N ARG A 272 -14.17 -8.93 -25.92
CA ARG A 272 -13.86 -10.14 -26.69
C ARG A 272 -13.37 -11.24 -25.73
N GLY A 273 -14.02 -12.41 -25.78
CA GLY A 273 -13.68 -13.54 -24.90
C GLY A 273 -13.83 -13.24 -23.40
N GLY A 274 -14.73 -12.33 -23.01
CA GLY A 274 -14.94 -11.92 -21.62
C GLY A 274 -13.95 -10.87 -21.09
N LYS A 275 -12.95 -10.47 -21.88
CA LYS A 275 -11.98 -9.42 -21.53
C LYS A 275 -12.35 -8.09 -22.19
N ASN A 276 -12.07 -6.98 -21.50
CA ASN A 276 -12.18 -5.64 -22.05
C ASN A 276 -10.96 -5.40 -22.96
N VAL A 277 -11.20 -5.08 -24.22
CA VAL A 277 -10.18 -4.80 -25.23
C VAL A 277 -10.51 -3.49 -25.94
N LEU A 278 -9.50 -2.84 -26.54
CA LEU A 278 -9.71 -1.68 -27.39
C LEU A 278 -9.58 -2.11 -28.85
N ILE A 279 -10.52 -1.72 -29.71
CA ILE A 279 -10.44 -1.95 -31.15
C ILE A 279 -9.98 -0.65 -31.80
N CYS A 280 -8.83 -0.72 -32.45
CA CYS A 280 -8.32 0.32 -33.33
C CYS A 280 -8.96 0.17 -34.71
N LYS A 281 -9.68 1.21 -35.14
CA LYS A 281 -10.17 1.36 -36.51
C LYS A 281 -9.28 2.37 -37.23
N ALA A 282 -8.76 2.00 -38.39
CA ALA A 282 -8.14 2.97 -39.28
C ALA A 282 -9.26 3.87 -39.83
N ASP A 283 -9.08 5.20 -39.74
CA ASP A 283 -9.98 6.18 -40.36
C ASP A 283 -9.77 6.22 -41.89
#